data_AF-A0A447UGJ2-F1
#
_entry.id   AF-A0A447UGJ2-F1
#
_cell.length_a   1.000
_cell.length_b   1.000
_cell.length_c   1.000
_cell.angle_alpha   90.00
_cell.angle_beta   90.00
_cell.angle_gamma   90.00
#
_symmetry.space_group_name_H-M   'P 1'
#
loop_
_entity.id
_entity.type
_entity.pdbx_description
1 polymer ?
#
loop_
_entity_poly.entity_id
_entity_poly.type
_entity_poly.pdbx_seq_one_letter_code
_entity_poly.pdbx_strand_id
1 'polypeptide(L)'
;MNPDLLRVTKRIVERSRETRSAYLARIEQARTSTVHRSQLACGNLAHGFAACQPDDKASLKSMLRNNIGIITSYNDMLSAHQPYEHYPEIIRKALHSANAVGQVAGGVPAMCDGVTQGQDGMELSLLSREVIAMSAAVGLSHNMFDGALFLGVCDKIVPGLAMAALSFGHLPSVFVPSGPMASGLPNKEKVRIRQLYAEGKVDRMALLESEAASYHAPGTCTFYGTANTNQMVVEFMGMQLPGSSFVHPDAPLREALTAAAARQVTRLTGNGNEWMPIGKMIDEKVVVNGIVALLATGGSTNHTMHLVAMARAAGILINWDDFSDLSEIVPLMARLYPNGPADINHFQAAGGVPALMRELLNAGLLHEDVNTVAGFGLSRYTFEPWAEQRRTGLARRGGEIPGQQCDCHL
;
A
#
# COMPACT_ATOMS: atom_id res chain seq x y z
N MET A 1 -20.56 9.80 14.49
CA MET A 1 -19.65 10.39 13.49
C MET A 1 -19.50 11.88 13.79
N ASN A 2 -18.28 12.43 13.68
CA ASN A 2 -18.01 13.84 13.94
C ASN A 2 -18.66 14.75 12.85
N PRO A 3 -19.43 15.81 13.22
CA PRO A 3 -20.09 16.69 12.26
C PRO A 3 -19.15 17.46 11.32
N ASP A 4 -17.97 17.89 11.79
CA ASP A 4 -17.01 18.64 10.98
C ASP A 4 -16.34 17.75 9.93
N LEU A 5 -16.03 16.50 10.29
CA LEU A 5 -15.57 15.50 9.32
C LEU A 5 -16.60 15.28 8.20
N LEU A 6 -17.88 15.18 8.55
CA LEU A 6 -18.97 15.07 7.58
C LEU A 6 -19.08 16.32 6.69
N ARG A 7 -18.92 17.51 7.28
CA ARG A 7 -18.92 18.80 6.55
C ARG A 7 -17.80 18.88 5.52
N VAL A 8 -16.57 18.55 5.91
CA VAL A 8 -15.41 18.51 5.00
C VAL A 8 -15.66 17.48 3.89
N THR A 9 -16.12 16.28 4.25
CA THR A 9 -16.42 15.22 3.27
C THR A 9 -17.46 15.67 2.24
N LYS A 10 -18.56 16.28 2.69
CA LYS A 10 -19.61 16.80 1.81
C LYS A 10 -19.07 17.85 0.83
N ARG A 11 -18.22 18.77 1.31
CA ARG A 11 -17.56 19.78 0.47
C ARG A 11 -16.67 19.15 -0.59
N ILE A 12 -15.93 18.09 -0.25
CA ILE A 12 -15.10 17.33 -1.20
C ILE A 12 -15.99 16.65 -2.26
N VAL A 13 -17.09 16.01 -1.86
CA VAL A 13 -18.06 15.36 -2.77
C VAL A 13 -18.66 16.37 -3.75
N GLU A 14 -19.12 17.53 -3.25
CA GLU A 14 -19.71 18.58 -4.10
C GLU A 14 -18.70 19.11 -5.12
N ARG A 15 -17.46 19.37 -4.68
CA ARG A 15 -16.37 19.84 -5.55
C ARG A 15 -15.97 18.80 -6.59
N SER A 16 -16.00 17.53 -6.22
CA SER A 16 -15.55 16.42 -7.07
C SER A 16 -16.63 15.91 -8.02
N ARG A 17 -17.89 16.36 -7.88
CA ARG A 17 -19.07 15.76 -8.52
C ARG A 17 -18.87 15.49 -10.02
N GLU A 18 -18.44 16.49 -10.78
CA GLU A 18 -18.27 16.35 -12.23
C GLU A 18 -17.10 15.44 -12.59
N THR A 19 -15.94 15.65 -11.96
CA THR A 19 -14.71 14.91 -12.27
C THR A 19 -14.80 13.46 -11.84
N ARG A 20 -15.45 13.19 -10.70
CA ARG A 20 -15.71 11.85 -10.18
C ARG A 20 -16.72 11.11 -11.03
N SER A 21 -17.80 11.76 -11.45
CA SER A 21 -18.79 11.14 -12.34
C SER A 21 -18.18 10.75 -13.68
N ALA A 22 -17.37 11.64 -14.28
CA ALA A 22 -16.66 11.34 -15.53
C ALA A 22 -15.67 10.18 -15.36
N TYR A 23 -14.93 10.15 -14.25
CA TYR A 23 -14.01 9.06 -13.93
C TYR A 23 -14.72 7.71 -13.78
N LEU A 24 -15.82 7.66 -13.03
CA LEU A 24 -16.60 6.44 -12.83
C LEU A 24 -17.24 5.95 -14.13
N ALA A 25 -17.72 6.86 -14.98
CA ALA A 25 -18.23 6.51 -16.31
C ALA A 25 -17.15 5.87 -17.18
N ARG A 26 -15.92 6.41 -17.17
CA ARG A 26 -14.77 5.82 -17.90
C ARG A 26 -14.44 4.41 -17.40
N ILE A 27 -14.50 4.18 -16.09
CA ILE A 27 -14.26 2.85 -15.52
C ILE A 27 -15.35 1.87 -15.92
N GLU A 28 -16.61 2.29 -15.86
CA GLU A 28 -17.71 1.41 -16.24
C GLU A 28 -17.65 1.04 -17.73
N GLN A 29 -17.22 1.97 -18.60
CA GLN A 29 -16.96 1.69 -20.01
C GLN A 29 -15.80 0.72 -20.23
N ALA A 30 -14.77 0.77 -19.38
CA ALA A 30 -13.64 -0.15 -19.43
C ALA A 30 -13.95 -1.51 -18.79
N ARG A 31 -15.09 -1.67 -18.10
CA ARG A 31 -15.47 -2.92 -17.45
C ARG A 31 -15.67 -4.03 -18.48
N THR A 32 -15.17 -5.21 -18.16
CA THR A 32 -15.43 -6.43 -18.92
C THR A 32 -16.31 -7.39 -18.12
N SER A 33 -17.13 -8.18 -18.82
CA SER A 33 -17.98 -9.23 -18.22
C SER A 33 -17.29 -10.59 -18.16
N THR A 34 -16.11 -10.71 -18.77
CA THR A 34 -15.25 -11.90 -18.80
C THR A 34 -13.80 -11.45 -18.60
N VAL A 35 -12.83 -12.36 -18.69
CA VAL A 35 -11.40 -11.96 -18.68
C VAL A 35 -11.11 -10.91 -19.77
N HIS A 36 -10.33 -9.87 -19.44
CA HIS A 36 -10.03 -8.76 -20.34
C HIS A 36 -9.36 -9.22 -21.64
N ARG A 37 -8.47 -10.21 -21.51
CA ARG A 37 -7.71 -10.75 -22.63
C ARG A 37 -8.56 -11.44 -23.69
N SER A 38 -9.84 -11.76 -23.44
CA SER A 38 -10.72 -12.38 -24.44
C SER A 38 -10.98 -11.49 -25.67
N GLN A 39 -10.72 -10.17 -25.53
CA GLN A 39 -10.84 -9.18 -26.60
C GLN A 39 -9.60 -9.09 -27.51
N LEU A 40 -8.50 -9.77 -27.15
CA LEU A 40 -7.24 -9.70 -27.88
C LEU A 40 -7.21 -10.70 -29.05
N ALA A 41 -6.58 -10.28 -30.16
CA ALA A 41 -6.33 -11.17 -31.29
C ALA A 41 -5.40 -12.34 -30.87
N CYS A 42 -5.52 -13.49 -31.57
CA CYS A 42 -4.71 -14.68 -31.28
C CYS A 42 -3.19 -14.41 -31.30
N GLY A 43 -2.73 -13.52 -32.17
CA GLY A 43 -1.33 -13.09 -32.20
C GLY A 43 -0.91 -12.41 -30.89
N ASN A 44 -1.70 -11.43 -30.43
CA ASN A 44 -1.44 -10.72 -29.17
C ASN A 44 -1.42 -11.68 -27.97
N LEU A 45 -2.38 -12.61 -27.93
CA LEU A 45 -2.44 -13.66 -26.92
C LEU A 45 -1.18 -14.53 -26.93
N ALA A 46 -0.73 -14.94 -28.12
CA ALA A 46 0.50 -15.73 -28.27
C ALA A 46 1.72 -15.01 -27.69
N HIS A 47 1.86 -13.70 -27.92
CA HIS A 47 2.91 -12.89 -27.29
C HIS A 47 2.78 -12.86 -25.76
N GLY A 48 1.57 -12.63 -25.24
CA GLY A 48 1.32 -12.45 -23.80
C GLY A 48 1.61 -13.68 -22.93
N PHE A 49 1.51 -14.89 -23.48
CA PHE A 49 1.77 -16.14 -22.73
C PHE A 49 2.87 -17.03 -23.34
N ALA A 50 3.66 -16.53 -24.29
CA ALA A 50 4.70 -17.32 -24.97
C ALA A 50 5.66 -18.01 -23.97
N ALA A 51 6.12 -17.24 -22.98
CA ALA A 51 7.06 -17.67 -21.95
C ALA A 51 6.41 -18.34 -20.73
N CYS A 52 5.07 -18.45 -20.69
CA CYS A 52 4.38 -19.11 -19.59
C CYS A 52 4.66 -20.63 -19.61
N GLN A 53 4.68 -21.22 -18.41
CA GLN A 53 4.73 -22.67 -18.22
C GLN A 53 3.55 -23.34 -18.94
N PRO A 54 3.64 -24.62 -19.33
CA PRO A 54 2.60 -25.31 -20.10
C PRO A 54 1.20 -25.19 -19.49
N ASP A 55 1.07 -25.36 -18.17
CA ASP A 55 -0.21 -25.30 -17.44
C ASP A 55 -0.78 -23.87 -17.37
N ASP A 56 0.07 -22.87 -17.17
CA ASP A 56 -0.32 -21.46 -17.20
C ASP A 56 -0.76 -21.06 -18.61
N LYS A 57 -0.04 -21.50 -19.64
CA LYS A 57 -0.38 -21.26 -21.03
C LYS A 57 -1.73 -21.90 -21.40
N ALA A 58 -1.98 -23.12 -20.97
CA ALA A 58 -3.27 -23.78 -21.14
C ALA A 58 -4.39 -23.03 -20.39
N SER A 59 -4.13 -22.62 -19.15
CA SER A 59 -5.03 -21.83 -18.31
C SER A 59 -5.41 -20.50 -18.98
N LEU A 60 -4.43 -19.75 -19.50
CA LEU A 60 -4.67 -18.47 -20.15
C LEU A 60 -5.43 -18.61 -21.47
N LYS A 61 -5.13 -19.64 -22.26
CA LYS A 61 -5.86 -19.96 -23.51
C LYS A 61 -7.34 -20.29 -23.29
N SER A 62 -7.70 -20.85 -22.14
CA SER A 62 -9.09 -21.20 -21.84
C SER A 62 -10.03 -19.98 -21.72
N MET A 63 -9.49 -18.78 -21.49
CA MET A 63 -10.24 -17.56 -21.18
C MET A 63 -11.12 -17.63 -19.92
N LEU A 64 -10.96 -18.67 -19.10
CA LEU A 64 -11.75 -18.86 -17.88
C LEU A 64 -11.03 -18.39 -16.62
N ARG A 65 -9.71 -18.54 -16.57
CA ARG A 65 -8.91 -18.24 -15.38
C ARG A 65 -8.45 -16.80 -15.34
N ASN A 66 -8.43 -16.20 -14.15
CA ASN A 66 -7.89 -14.86 -13.94
C ASN A 66 -6.39 -14.81 -14.26
N ASN A 67 -5.93 -13.72 -14.87
CA ASN A 67 -4.52 -13.38 -15.00
C ASN A 67 -4.21 -12.13 -14.18
N ILE A 68 -3.34 -12.22 -13.19
CA ILE A 68 -3.02 -11.12 -12.29
C ILE A 68 -1.67 -10.52 -12.67
N GLY A 69 -1.66 -9.22 -12.96
CA GLY A 69 -0.45 -8.46 -13.23
C GLY A 69 0.28 -8.11 -11.94
N ILE A 70 1.58 -8.32 -11.90
CA ILE A 70 2.44 -7.91 -10.78
C ILE A 70 3.30 -6.74 -11.24
N ILE A 71 3.14 -5.59 -10.60
CA ILE A 71 3.99 -4.42 -10.80
C ILE A 71 4.97 -4.36 -9.63
N THR A 72 6.28 -4.42 -9.91
CA THR A 72 7.31 -4.49 -8.87
C THR A 72 8.25 -3.30 -8.89
N SER A 73 8.60 -2.81 -7.71
CA SER A 73 9.66 -1.81 -7.49
C SER A 73 10.98 -2.44 -7.04
N TYR A 74 11.21 -3.71 -7.37
CA TYR A 74 12.41 -4.45 -6.99
C TYR A 74 13.70 -3.78 -7.48
N ASN A 75 14.66 -3.66 -6.57
CA ASN A 75 16.09 -3.61 -6.83
C ASN A 75 16.82 -4.24 -5.64
N ASP A 76 18.03 -4.73 -5.87
CA ASP A 76 18.89 -5.34 -4.85
C ASP A 76 19.63 -4.31 -3.99
N MET A 77 19.82 -3.08 -4.51
CA MET A 77 20.55 -2.01 -3.86
C MET A 77 19.89 -1.50 -2.57
N LEU A 78 18.57 -1.41 -2.52
CA LEU A 78 17.86 -0.71 -1.46
C LEU A 78 17.13 -1.68 -0.54
N SER A 79 17.38 -1.55 0.77
CA SER A 79 16.81 -2.43 1.80
C SER A 79 15.29 -2.59 1.70
N ALA A 80 14.56 -1.52 1.36
CA ALA A 80 13.10 -1.53 1.28
C ALA A 80 12.54 -2.30 0.07
N HIS A 81 13.37 -2.48 -0.97
CA HIS A 81 12.98 -3.04 -2.27
C HIS A 81 13.56 -4.42 -2.53
N GLN A 82 14.72 -4.72 -1.96
CA GLN A 82 15.36 -6.03 -2.08
C GLN A 82 14.42 -7.19 -1.70
N PRO A 83 13.57 -7.09 -0.64
CA PRO A 83 12.62 -8.16 -0.31
C PRO A 83 11.71 -8.60 -1.47
N TYR A 84 11.44 -7.72 -2.44
CA TYR A 84 10.57 -8.04 -3.57
C TYR A 84 11.18 -9.05 -4.57
N GLU A 85 12.44 -9.43 -4.44
CA GLU A 85 13.10 -10.42 -5.30
C GLU A 85 12.29 -11.72 -5.41
N HIS A 86 11.84 -12.25 -4.26
CA HIS A 86 11.17 -13.55 -4.18
C HIS A 86 9.63 -13.45 -4.13
N TYR A 87 9.07 -12.26 -4.00
CA TYR A 87 7.61 -12.07 -3.88
C TYR A 87 6.84 -12.60 -5.09
N PRO A 88 7.29 -12.39 -6.35
CA PRO A 88 6.61 -12.95 -7.51
C PRO A 88 6.45 -14.47 -7.47
N GLU A 89 7.38 -15.21 -6.85
CA GLU A 89 7.27 -16.67 -6.73
C GLU A 89 6.21 -17.08 -5.71
N ILE A 90 6.21 -16.43 -4.54
CA ILE A 90 5.18 -16.63 -3.49
C ILE A 90 3.80 -16.32 -4.06
N ILE A 91 3.67 -15.20 -4.77
CA ILE A 91 2.43 -14.74 -5.39
C ILE A 91 1.94 -15.75 -6.44
N ARG A 92 2.80 -16.23 -7.35
CA ARG A 92 2.40 -17.22 -8.36
C ARG A 92 1.87 -18.50 -7.73
N LYS A 93 2.58 -19.03 -6.72
CA LYS A 93 2.13 -20.23 -5.99
C LYS A 93 0.75 -20.02 -5.35
N ALA A 94 0.54 -18.86 -4.73
CA ALA A 94 -0.75 -18.51 -4.13
C ALA A 94 -1.87 -18.36 -5.16
N LEU A 95 -1.59 -17.73 -6.31
CA LEU A 95 -2.54 -17.60 -7.41
C LEU A 95 -2.92 -18.96 -8.00
N HIS A 96 -1.95 -19.86 -8.19
CA HIS A 96 -2.22 -21.22 -8.66
C HIS A 96 -3.15 -21.97 -7.72
N SER A 97 -2.97 -21.81 -6.40
CA SER A 97 -3.88 -22.40 -5.40
C SER A 97 -5.32 -21.86 -5.47
N ALA A 98 -5.50 -20.68 -6.06
CA ALA A 98 -6.79 -20.03 -6.31
C ALA A 98 -7.27 -20.15 -7.77
N ASN A 99 -6.71 -21.08 -8.56
CA ASN A 99 -7.02 -21.25 -9.99
C ASN A 99 -6.80 -19.99 -10.85
N ALA A 100 -5.83 -19.15 -10.49
CA ALA A 100 -5.41 -17.97 -11.23
C ALA A 100 -3.95 -18.09 -11.68
N VAL A 101 -3.57 -17.27 -12.66
CA VAL A 101 -2.20 -17.15 -13.17
C VAL A 101 -1.65 -15.78 -12.77
N GLY A 102 -0.34 -15.70 -12.50
CA GLY A 102 0.35 -14.44 -12.18
C GLY A 102 1.53 -14.18 -13.09
N GLN A 103 1.62 -12.98 -13.66
CA GLN A 103 2.77 -12.56 -14.46
C GLN A 103 3.30 -11.22 -13.95
N VAL A 104 4.63 -11.05 -13.97
CA VAL A 104 5.21 -9.73 -13.76
C VAL A 104 4.89 -8.91 -15.00
N ALA A 105 4.03 -7.91 -14.81
CA ALA A 105 3.54 -7.04 -15.87
C ALA A 105 4.55 -5.93 -16.20
N GLY A 106 5.35 -5.52 -15.21
CA GLY A 106 6.43 -4.56 -15.39
C GLY A 106 7.17 -4.26 -14.10
N GLY A 107 8.39 -3.75 -14.26
CA GLY A 107 9.14 -3.09 -13.20
C GLY A 107 8.95 -1.58 -13.25
N VAL A 108 8.94 -0.93 -12.09
CA VAL A 108 8.99 0.53 -11.99
C VAL A 108 10.33 0.97 -11.42
N PRO A 109 10.85 2.15 -11.80
CA PRO A 109 12.07 2.66 -11.17
C PRO A 109 11.84 2.88 -9.67
N ALA A 110 12.86 2.55 -8.88
CA ALA A 110 12.82 2.61 -7.44
C ALA A 110 14.07 3.32 -6.92
N MET A 111 13.93 4.60 -6.62
CA MET A 111 15.00 5.40 -6.01
C MET A 111 14.82 5.50 -4.50
N CYS A 112 15.92 5.79 -3.81
CA CYS A 112 15.91 6.06 -2.37
C CYS A 112 16.27 7.51 -2.11
N ASP A 113 15.30 8.27 -1.58
CA ASP A 113 15.53 9.65 -1.12
C ASP A 113 16.64 9.71 -0.06
N GLY A 114 16.77 8.67 0.78
CA GLY A 114 17.86 8.59 1.75
C GLY A 114 19.26 8.51 1.12
N VAL A 115 19.39 7.90 -0.07
CA VAL A 115 20.66 7.81 -0.80
C VAL A 115 20.94 9.12 -1.56
N THR A 116 19.92 9.73 -2.15
CA THR A 116 20.08 10.96 -2.94
C THR A 116 20.06 12.23 -2.09
N GLN A 117 19.77 12.14 -0.79
CA GLN A 117 19.72 13.28 0.13
C GLN A 117 21.01 14.10 0.08
N GLY A 118 20.88 15.39 -0.27
CA GLY A 118 22.01 16.31 -0.38
C GLY A 118 22.92 16.07 -1.60
N GLN A 119 22.44 15.32 -2.59
CA GLN A 119 23.12 15.06 -3.87
C GLN A 119 22.24 15.54 -5.04
N ASP A 120 22.84 15.79 -6.20
CA ASP A 120 22.13 16.24 -7.42
C ASP A 120 20.98 15.32 -7.84
N GLY A 121 21.08 14.02 -7.52
CA GLY A 121 20.01 13.05 -7.80
C GLY A 121 18.69 13.35 -7.08
N MET A 122 18.67 14.19 -6.04
CA MET A 122 17.45 14.59 -5.34
C MET A 122 16.49 15.38 -6.25
N GLU A 123 17.00 16.08 -7.27
CA GLU A 123 16.19 16.79 -8.27
C GLU A 123 15.22 15.86 -9.02
N LEU A 124 15.55 14.56 -9.12
CA LEU A 124 14.71 13.56 -9.75
C LEU A 124 13.65 12.96 -8.81
N SER A 125 13.73 13.21 -7.49
CA SER A 125 12.90 12.54 -6.49
C SER A 125 11.41 12.69 -6.79
N LEU A 126 10.87 13.90 -6.76
CA LEU A 126 9.44 14.09 -6.97
C LEU A 126 9.00 13.69 -8.38
N LEU A 127 9.82 13.96 -9.39
CA LEU A 127 9.55 13.59 -10.79
C LEU A 127 9.44 12.07 -10.97
N SER A 128 10.19 11.28 -10.18
CA SER A 128 10.11 9.82 -10.21
C SER A 128 8.69 9.30 -9.95
N ARG A 129 7.86 10.01 -9.18
CA ARG A 129 6.44 9.65 -8.95
C ARG A 129 5.68 9.51 -10.27
N GLU A 130 5.86 10.47 -11.18
CA GLU A 130 5.17 10.48 -12.48
C GLU A 130 5.74 9.41 -13.40
N VAL A 131 7.07 9.22 -13.38
CA VAL A 131 7.72 8.14 -14.14
C VAL A 131 7.21 6.78 -13.67
N ILE A 132 7.10 6.56 -12.37
CA ILE A 132 6.57 5.32 -11.78
C ILE A 132 5.12 5.09 -12.21
N ALA A 133 4.28 6.12 -12.15
CA ALA A 133 2.90 6.04 -12.61
C ALA A 133 2.83 5.64 -14.10
N MET A 134 3.65 6.27 -14.93
CA MET A 134 3.73 5.96 -16.36
C MET A 134 4.30 4.56 -16.63
N SER A 135 5.36 4.14 -15.95
CA SER A 135 5.96 2.80 -16.09
C SER A 135 4.97 1.70 -15.70
N ALA A 136 4.25 1.88 -14.59
CA ALA A 136 3.20 0.94 -14.18
C ALA A 136 2.05 0.90 -15.20
N ALA A 137 1.64 2.05 -15.74
CA ALA A 137 0.64 2.12 -16.80
C ALA A 137 1.09 1.40 -18.08
N VAL A 138 2.35 1.56 -18.49
CA VAL A 138 2.94 0.80 -19.61
C VAL A 138 2.89 -0.70 -19.32
N GLY A 139 3.25 -1.14 -18.11
CA GLY A 139 3.18 -2.55 -17.72
C GLY A 139 1.77 -3.14 -17.80
N LEU A 140 0.73 -2.36 -17.48
CA LEU A 140 -0.67 -2.81 -17.54
C LEU A 140 -1.31 -2.65 -18.92
N SER A 141 -0.73 -1.84 -19.81
CA SER A 141 -1.29 -1.51 -21.13
C SER A 141 -1.49 -2.70 -22.08
N HIS A 142 -0.88 -3.85 -21.77
CA HIS A 142 -1.04 -5.09 -22.52
C HIS A 142 -2.49 -5.62 -22.54
N ASN A 143 -3.37 -5.16 -21.65
CA ASN A 143 -4.76 -5.62 -21.50
C ASN A 143 -4.89 -7.15 -21.32
N MET A 144 -3.86 -7.77 -20.75
CA MET A 144 -3.78 -9.19 -20.48
C MET A 144 -4.32 -9.58 -19.10
N PHE A 145 -4.58 -8.59 -18.23
CA PHE A 145 -4.77 -8.78 -16.80
C PHE A 145 -6.20 -8.47 -16.35
N ASP A 146 -6.66 -9.23 -15.36
CA ASP A 146 -8.01 -9.17 -14.76
C ASP A 146 -7.99 -8.54 -13.36
N GLY A 147 -6.78 -8.26 -12.85
CA GLY A 147 -6.50 -7.58 -11.58
C GLY A 147 -4.98 -7.36 -11.45
N ALA A 148 -4.56 -6.58 -10.46
CA ALA A 148 -3.15 -6.24 -10.28
C ALA A 148 -2.69 -6.22 -8.81
N LEU A 149 -1.42 -6.59 -8.60
CA LEU A 149 -0.71 -6.45 -7.34
C LEU A 149 0.40 -5.41 -7.50
N PHE A 150 0.48 -4.48 -6.56
CA PHE A 150 1.43 -3.38 -6.56
C PHE A 150 2.43 -3.57 -5.41
N LEU A 151 3.67 -3.91 -5.76
CA LEU A 151 4.76 -4.15 -4.81
C LEU A 151 5.61 -2.88 -4.67
N GLY A 152 5.31 -2.05 -3.67
CA GLY A 152 6.02 -0.80 -3.43
C GLY A 152 5.74 -0.19 -2.06
N VAL A 153 6.75 0.47 -1.49
CA VAL A 153 6.71 1.02 -0.11
C VAL A 153 7.41 2.37 0.06
N CYS A 154 8.42 2.68 -0.76
CA CYS A 154 9.25 3.87 -0.58
C CYS A 154 8.54 5.14 -1.03
N ASP A 155 9.14 6.28 -0.68
CA ASP A 155 8.57 7.63 -0.64
C ASP A 155 7.65 7.95 -1.85
N LYS A 156 8.22 7.99 -3.06
CA LYS A 156 7.50 8.38 -4.28
C LYS A 156 6.84 7.20 -5.01
N ILE A 157 7.18 5.98 -4.60
CA ILE A 157 6.75 4.75 -5.28
C ILE A 157 5.26 4.50 -5.05
N VAL A 158 4.84 4.47 -3.79
CA VAL A 158 3.43 4.22 -3.45
C VAL A 158 2.47 5.20 -4.14
N PRO A 159 2.67 6.53 -4.08
CA PRO A 159 1.77 7.44 -4.77
C PRO A 159 1.82 7.29 -6.29
N GLY A 160 2.98 7.00 -6.90
CA GLY A 160 3.06 6.72 -8.33
C GLY A 160 2.30 5.46 -8.73
N LEU A 161 2.45 4.37 -7.97
CA LEU A 161 1.71 3.13 -8.17
C LEU A 161 0.20 3.32 -7.96
N ALA A 162 -0.21 4.10 -6.96
CA ALA A 162 -1.62 4.45 -6.73
C ALA A 162 -2.22 5.26 -7.88
N MET A 163 -1.48 6.23 -8.42
CA MET A 163 -1.91 6.98 -9.61
C MET A 163 -2.10 6.06 -10.83
N ALA A 164 -1.21 5.08 -11.04
CA ALA A 164 -1.36 4.09 -12.10
C ALA A 164 -2.57 3.17 -11.86
N ALA A 165 -2.71 2.61 -10.66
CA ALA A 165 -3.82 1.74 -10.29
C ALA A 165 -5.18 2.44 -10.51
N LEU A 166 -5.28 3.71 -10.10
CA LEU A 166 -6.49 4.52 -10.30
C LEU A 166 -6.72 4.90 -11.77
N SER A 167 -5.68 5.06 -12.57
CA SER A 167 -5.80 5.26 -14.02
C SER A 167 -6.38 4.01 -14.70
N PHE A 168 -6.00 2.82 -14.22
CA PHE A 168 -6.60 1.52 -14.57
C PHE A 168 -7.71 1.14 -13.59
N GLY A 169 -8.49 2.11 -13.10
CA GLY A 169 -9.40 1.94 -11.98
C GLY A 169 -10.55 0.93 -12.18
N HIS A 170 -10.67 0.32 -13.36
CA HIS A 170 -11.57 -0.81 -13.65
C HIS A 170 -10.99 -2.16 -13.21
N LEU A 171 -9.68 -2.23 -12.94
CA LEU A 171 -9.02 -3.42 -12.42
C LEU A 171 -9.09 -3.43 -10.89
N PRO A 172 -9.46 -4.56 -10.27
CA PRO A 172 -9.18 -4.80 -8.85
C PRO A 172 -7.67 -4.72 -8.61
N SER A 173 -7.28 -4.03 -7.55
CA SER A 173 -5.88 -3.76 -7.25
C SER A 173 -5.63 -3.89 -5.75
N VAL A 174 -4.56 -4.59 -5.38
CA VAL A 174 -4.13 -4.73 -3.97
C VAL A 174 -2.67 -4.31 -3.84
N PHE A 175 -2.39 -3.48 -2.83
CA PHE A 175 -1.04 -3.04 -2.48
C PHE A 175 -0.42 -4.04 -1.51
N VAL A 176 0.85 -4.39 -1.73
CA VAL A 176 1.56 -5.38 -0.93
C VAL A 176 2.85 -4.76 -0.41
N PRO A 177 2.89 -4.37 0.87
CA PRO A 177 4.10 -3.81 1.47
C PRO A 177 5.15 -4.89 1.77
N SER A 178 6.43 -4.53 1.74
CA SER A 178 7.53 -5.36 2.25
C SER A 178 7.69 -5.25 3.77
N GLY A 179 7.34 -4.09 4.35
CA GLY A 179 7.43 -3.81 5.78
C GLY A 179 8.77 -3.23 6.24
N PRO A 180 8.87 -2.82 7.52
CA PRO A 180 10.05 -2.17 8.08
C PRO A 180 11.13 -3.17 8.48
N MET A 181 12.38 -2.69 8.50
CA MET A 181 13.46 -3.40 9.18
C MET A 181 13.25 -3.39 10.71
N ALA A 182 13.90 -4.30 11.43
CA ALA A 182 13.92 -4.28 12.89
C ALA A 182 14.58 -2.99 13.43
N SER A 183 14.35 -2.68 14.71
CA SER A 183 14.98 -1.52 15.34
C SER A 183 16.50 -1.71 15.43
N GLY A 184 17.25 -0.79 14.83
CA GLY A 184 18.71 -0.77 14.87
C GLY A 184 19.25 0.10 16.00
N LEU A 185 20.39 0.74 15.75
CA LEU A 185 21.01 1.66 16.71
C LEU A 185 20.01 2.76 17.14
N PRO A 186 19.81 2.98 18.46
CA PRO A 186 18.89 4.01 18.94
C PRO A 186 19.25 5.41 18.44
N ASN A 187 18.24 6.20 18.07
CA ASN A 187 18.45 7.54 17.50
C ASN A 187 19.26 8.49 18.40
N LYS A 188 19.12 8.38 19.73
CA LYS A 188 19.92 9.18 20.67
C LYS A 188 21.42 8.88 20.54
N GLU A 189 21.76 7.62 20.36
CA GLU A 189 23.15 7.18 20.21
C GLU A 189 23.72 7.63 18.86
N LYS A 190 22.94 7.50 17.78
CA LYS A 190 23.29 8.06 16.47
C LYS A 190 23.57 9.56 16.53
N VAL A 191 22.71 10.33 17.20
CA VAL A 191 22.91 11.79 17.38
C VAL A 191 24.18 12.08 18.19
N ARG A 192 24.44 11.32 19.26
CA ARG A 192 25.66 11.45 20.07
C ARG A 192 26.92 11.22 19.22
N ILE A 193 26.94 10.19 18.39
CA ILE A 193 28.09 9.87 17.52
C ILE A 193 28.30 10.96 16.45
N ARG A 194 27.22 11.48 15.85
CA ARG A 194 27.29 12.64 14.93
C ARG A 194 27.89 13.87 15.60
N GLN A 195 27.50 14.17 16.84
CA GLN A 195 28.05 15.28 17.62
C GLN A 195 29.55 15.08 17.88
N LEU A 196 29.95 13.88 18.33
CA LEU A 196 31.37 13.57 18.54
C LEU A 196 32.20 13.69 17.26
N TYR A 197 31.65 13.31 16.11
CA TYR A 197 32.34 13.45 14.82
C TYR A 197 32.52 14.93 14.46
N ALA A 198 31.48 15.75 14.65
CA ALA A 198 31.55 17.20 14.44
C ALA A 198 32.55 17.89 15.39
N GLU A 199 32.73 17.35 16.60
CA GLU A 199 33.75 17.79 17.57
C GLU A 199 35.17 17.27 17.27
N GLY A 200 35.35 16.43 16.23
CA GLY A 200 36.63 15.80 15.90
C GLY A 200 37.07 14.70 16.88
N LYS A 201 36.15 14.19 17.72
CA LYS A 201 36.43 13.19 18.76
C LYS A 201 36.29 11.73 18.27
N VAL A 202 35.64 11.51 17.14
CA VAL A 202 35.58 10.22 16.45
C VAL A 202 35.89 10.42 14.98
N ASP A 203 36.38 9.38 14.32
CA ASP A 203 36.72 9.43 12.90
C ASP A 203 35.51 9.13 11.99
N ARG A 204 35.75 9.21 10.68
CA ARG A 204 34.73 8.95 9.65
C ARG A 204 34.24 7.50 9.66
N MET A 205 35.09 6.54 10.05
CA MET A 205 34.72 5.13 10.09
C MET A 205 33.75 4.85 11.23
N ALA A 206 33.99 5.41 12.42
CA ALA A 206 33.07 5.32 13.55
C ALA A 206 31.71 5.96 13.25
N LEU A 207 31.69 7.09 12.53
CA LEU A 207 30.43 7.69 12.07
C LEU A 207 29.72 6.76 11.08
N LEU A 208 30.42 6.23 10.09
CA LEU A 208 29.84 5.33 9.09
C LEU A 208 29.27 4.06 9.72
N GLU A 209 29.99 3.44 10.66
CA GLU A 209 29.53 2.25 11.37
C GLU A 209 28.24 2.53 12.16
N SER A 210 28.15 3.71 12.80
CA SER A 210 26.93 4.14 13.49
C SER A 210 25.73 4.31 12.54
N GLU A 211 25.95 4.85 11.33
CA GLU A 211 24.90 4.97 10.32
C GLU A 211 24.50 3.60 9.75
N ALA A 212 25.48 2.73 9.47
CA ALA A 212 25.26 1.37 8.99
C ALA A 212 24.49 0.51 10.00
N ALA A 213 24.77 0.66 11.31
CA ALA A 213 24.01 0.01 12.37
C ALA A 213 22.55 0.51 12.49
N SER A 214 22.23 1.66 11.88
CA SER A 214 20.85 2.13 11.77
C SER A 214 20.13 1.51 10.56
N TYR A 215 20.83 1.33 9.44
CA TYR A 215 20.33 0.74 8.18
C TYR A 215 20.95 -0.64 7.93
N HIS A 216 20.54 -1.62 8.74
CA HIS A 216 21.30 -2.85 8.96
C HIS A 216 20.64 -4.13 8.42
N ALA A 217 19.41 -4.05 7.91
CA ALA A 217 18.64 -5.20 7.46
C ALA A 217 17.65 -4.84 6.34
N PRO A 218 17.14 -5.83 5.57
CA PRO A 218 16.06 -5.62 4.61
C PRO A 218 14.80 -5.04 5.28
N GLY A 219 14.08 -4.19 4.55
CA GLY A 219 12.88 -3.47 4.99
C GLY A 219 13.00 -1.94 4.87
N THR A 220 11.87 -1.25 5.07
CA THR A 220 11.81 0.22 5.11
C THR A 220 12.52 0.77 6.36
N CYS A 221 12.94 2.03 6.29
CA CYS A 221 13.51 2.75 7.43
C CYS A 221 12.57 2.68 8.65
N THR A 222 13.12 2.67 9.86
CA THR A 222 12.31 2.56 11.09
C THR A 222 11.67 3.88 11.53
N PHE A 223 12.21 5.01 11.07
CA PHE A 223 11.64 6.32 11.36
C PHE A 223 10.37 6.59 10.55
N TYR A 224 9.49 7.43 11.07
CA TYR A 224 8.20 7.78 10.48
C TYR A 224 8.32 8.88 9.43
N GLY A 225 9.05 8.56 8.34
CA GLY A 225 9.10 9.37 7.13
C GLY A 225 7.98 9.04 6.15
N THR A 226 8.10 9.51 4.91
CA THR A 226 7.06 9.33 3.88
C THR A 226 6.80 7.86 3.57
N ALA A 227 7.81 6.99 3.56
CA ALA A 227 7.61 5.56 3.29
C ALA A 227 6.69 4.88 4.32
N ASN A 228 6.87 5.16 5.62
CA ASN A 228 5.99 4.60 6.66
C ASN A 228 4.66 5.34 6.75
N THR A 229 4.62 6.63 6.40
CA THR A 229 3.35 7.36 6.24
C THR A 229 2.52 6.76 5.10
N ASN A 230 3.15 6.41 3.96
CA ASN A 230 2.48 5.74 2.84
C ASN A 230 1.82 4.43 3.29
N GLN A 231 2.56 3.57 4.01
CA GLN A 231 2.04 2.30 4.51
C GLN A 231 0.81 2.51 5.41
N MET A 232 0.89 3.46 6.35
CA MET A 232 -0.24 3.85 7.21
C MET A 232 -1.45 4.33 6.39
N VAL A 233 -1.24 5.27 5.49
CA VAL A 233 -2.31 5.90 4.70
C VAL A 233 -2.98 4.89 3.78
N VAL A 234 -2.22 4.05 3.08
CA VAL A 234 -2.74 3.00 2.19
C VAL A 234 -3.56 1.96 2.96
N GLU A 235 -3.17 1.63 4.19
CA GLU A 235 -3.96 0.74 5.05
C GLU A 235 -5.29 1.36 5.48
N PHE A 236 -5.27 2.63 5.90
CA PHE A 236 -6.48 3.38 6.26
C PHE A 236 -7.40 3.65 5.07
N MET A 237 -6.83 3.71 3.86
CA MET A 237 -7.59 3.76 2.61
C MET A 237 -8.12 2.39 2.18
N GLY A 238 -7.84 1.32 2.94
CA GLY A 238 -8.32 -0.03 2.66
C GLY A 238 -7.71 -0.66 1.40
N MET A 239 -6.54 -0.21 0.96
CA MET A 239 -5.90 -0.63 -0.30
C MET A 239 -4.97 -1.84 -0.14
N GLN A 240 -4.68 -2.25 1.10
CA GLN A 240 -3.89 -3.41 1.45
C GLN A 240 -4.57 -4.20 2.58
N LEU A 241 -4.12 -5.43 2.83
CA LEU A 241 -4.73 -6.27 3.85
C LEU A 241 -4.59 -5.66 5.27
N PRO A 242 -5.58 -5.87 6.14
CA PRO A 242 -5.52 -5.48 7.56
C PRO A 242 -4.25 -5.94 8.28
N GLY A 243 -3.59 -5.01 8.97
CA GLY A 243 -2.38 -5.23 9.77
C GLY A 243 -1.13 -5.58 8.95
N SER A 244 -1.15 -5.37 7.63
CA SER A 244 -0.03 -5.78 6.77
C SER A 244 1.10 -4.75 6.66
N SER A 245 0.90 -3.47 7.02
CA SER A 245 1.94 -2.43 6.90
C SER A 245 3.25 -2.82 7.56
N PHE A 246 3.22 -3.10 8.86
CA PHE A 246 4.42 -3.08 9.69
C PHE A 246 4.88 -4.47 10.14
N VAL A 247 4.51 -5.52 9.40
CA VAL A 247 5.07 -6.87 9.57
C VAL A 247 6.47 -6.91 8.95
N HIS A 248 7.48 -7.42 9.66
CA HIS A 248 8.84 -7.47 9.13
C HIS A 248 8.98 -8.35 7.88
N PRO A 249 9.88 -8.04 6.94
CA PRO A 249 10.09 -8.83 5.73
C PRO A 249 10.39 -10.31 5.97
N ASP A 250 11.13 -10.62 7.04
CA ASP A 250 11.60 -11.94 7.43
C ASP A 250 10.63 -12.71 8.35
N ALA A 251 9.56 -12.06 8.81
CA ALA A 251 8.57 -12.72 9.65
C ALA A 251 7.75 -13.73 8.82
N PRO A 252 7.49 -14.96 9.31
CA PRO A 252 6.65 -15.94 8.61
C PRO A 252 5.26 -15.40 8.22
N LEU A 253 4.73 -14.49 9.03
CA LEU A 253 3.46 -13.81 8.77
C LEU A 253 3.49 -12.97 7.47
N ARG A 254 4.65 -12.42 7.06
CA ARG A 254 4.78 -11.64 5.84
C ARG A 254 4.52 -12.48 4.60
N GLU A 255 5.14 -13.66 4.51
CA GLU A 255 4.90 -14.59 3.39
C GLU A 255 3.41 -14.97 3.32
N ALA A 256 2.81 -15.25 4.47
CA ALA A 256 1.42 -15.63 4.57
C ALA A 256 0.47 -14.51 4.12
N LEU A 257 0.76 -13.25 4.50
CA LEU A 257 0.02 -12.06 4.06
C LEU A 257 0.21 -11.77 2.57
N THR A 258 1.42 -11.93 2.04
CA THR A 258 1.69 -11.79 0.59
C THR A 258 0.89 -12.81 -0.21
N ALA A 259 0.85 -14.06 0.24
CA ALA A 259 0.03 -15.11 -0.37
C ALA A 259 -1.47 -14.82 -0.22
N ALA A 260 -1.92 -14.29 0.92
CA ALA A 260 -3.32 -13.89 1.13
C ALA A 260 -3.72 -12.74 0.20
N ALA A 261 -2.88 -11.72 0.02
CA ALA A 261 -3.17 -10.61 -0.88
C ALA A 261 -3.33 -11.08 -2.34
N ALA A 262 -2.51 -12.04 -2.75
CA ALA A 262 -2.60 -12.67 -4.06
C ALA A 262 -3.91 -13.45 -4.27
N ARG A 263 -4.38 -14.18 -3.26
CA ARG A 263 -5.71 -14.81 -3.33
C ARG A 263 -6.82 -13.77 -3.30
N GLN A 264 -6.68 -12.74 -2.47
CA GLN A 264 -7.71 -11.73 -2.27
C GLN A 264 -8.00 -10.95 -3.54
N VAL A 265 -6.98 -10.53 -4.30
CA VAL A 265 -7.21 -9.83 -5.57
C VAL A 265 -8.04 -10.66 -6.56
N THR A 266 -7.90 -12.00 -6.55
CA THR A 266 -8.71 -12.88 -7.43
C THR A 266 -10.18 -12.92 -7.05
N ARG A 267 -10.52 -12.76 -5.76
CA ARG A 267 -11.91 -12.69 -5.29
C ARG A 267 -12.61 -11.41 -5.75
N LEU A 268 -11.83 -10.35 -5.95
CA LEU A 268 -12.31 -9.03 -6.35
C LEU A 268 -12.50 -8.88 -7.87
N THR A 269 -12.04 -9.85 -8.69
CA THR A 269 -12.21 -9.80 -10.16
C THR A 269 -13.63 -10.13 -10.60
N GLY A 270 -13.92 -9.88 -11.88
CA GLY A 270 -15.24 -10.17 -12.45
C GLY A 270 -15.59 -11.67 -12.47
N ASN A 271 -14.60 -12.55 -12.40
CA ASN A 271 -14.78 -13.99 -12.25
C ASN A 271 -14.83 -14.43 -10.76
N GLY A 272 -14.57 -13.51 -9.84
CA GLY A 272 -14.68 -13.72 -8.41
C GLY A 272 -16.12 -13.52 -7.91
N ASN A 273 -16.29 -13.62 -6.59
CA ASN A 273 -17.60 -13.49 -5.96
C ASN A 273 -17.96 -12.02 -5.64
N GLU A 274 -16.98 -11.12 -5.64
CA GLU A 274 -17.12 -9.76 -5.10
C GLU A 274 -16.44 -8.75 -6.03
N TRP A 275 -16.98 -8.51 -7.22
CA TRP A 275 -16.35 -7.57 -8.16
C TRP A 275 -16.22 -6.17 -7.54
N MET A 276 -14.98 -5.77 -7.26
CA MET A 276 -14.64 -4.51 -6.60
C MET A 276 -13.38 -3.92 -7.23
N PRO A 277 -13.53 -3.10 -8.28
CA PRO A 277 -12.39 -2.47 -8.93
C PRO A 277 -11.91 -1.29 -8.09
N ILE A 278 -10.60 -0.99 -8.12
CA ILE A 278 -10.01 0.01 -7.22
C ILE A 278 -10.62 1.41 -7.39
N GLY A 279 -11.04 1.78 -8.60
CA GLY A 279 -11.63 3.08 -8.84
C GLY A 279 -13.04 3.24 -8.26
N LYS A 280 -13.77 2.15 -8.00
CA LYS A 280 -15.02 2.16 -7.21
C LYS A 280 -14.74 2.08 -5.71
N MET A 281 -13.72 1.32 -5.32
CA MET A 281 -13.31 1.19 -3.92
C MET A 281 -12.87 2.53 -3.33
N ILE A 282 -12.04 3.30 -4.06
CA ILE A 282 -11.57 4.61 -3.63
C ILE A 282 -12.61 5.68 -3.96
N ASP A 283 -13.29 6.18 -2.93
CA ASP A 283 -14.20 7.33 -2.99
C ASP A 283 -13.70 8.49 -2.10
N GLU A 284 -14.49 9.56 -2.03
CA GLU A 284 -14.19 10.75 -1.24
C GLU A 284 -14.03 10.44 0.26
N LYS A 285 -14.80 9.49 0.80
CA LYS A 285 -14.72 9.09 2.21
C LYS A 285 -13.42 8.35 2.49
N VAL A 286 -13.01 7.47 1.58
CA VAL A 286 -11.72 6.77 1.65
C VAL A 286 -10.55 7.75 1.62
N VAL A 287 -10.62 8.78 0.76
CA VAL A 287 -9.59 9.83 0.74
C VAL A 287 -9.55 10.61 2.07
N VAL A 288 -10.72 10.94 2.64
CA VAL A 288 -10.79 11.58 3.97
C VAL A 288 -10.19 10.70 5.06
N ASN A 289 -10.46 9.39 5.07
CA ASN A 289 -9.83 8.44 6.00
C ASN A 289 -8.30 8.44 5.88
N GLY A 290 -7.77 8.54 4.66
CA GLY A 290 -6.34 8.70 4.41
C GLY A 290 -5.75 10.00 4.99
N ILE A 291 -6.47 11.12 4.88
CA ILE A 291 -6.06 12.40 5.50
C ILE A 291 -6.11 12.31 7.04
N VAL A 292 -7.13 11.67 7.60
CA VAL A 292 -7.23 11.45 9.05
C VAL A 292 -6.04 10.61 9.54
N ALA A 293 -5.67 9.56 8.82
CA ALA A 293 -4.51 8.73 9.17
C ALA A 293 -3.20 9.52 9.19
N LEU A 294 -3.00 10.39 8.18
CA LEU A 294 -1.86 11.30 8.10
C LEU A 294 -1.78 12.21 9.34
N LEU A 295 -2.89 12.85 9.68
CA LEU A 295 -2.97 13.82 10.78
C LEU A 295 -2.83 13.13 12.16
N ALA A 296 -3.51 12.00 12.36
CA ALA A 296 -3.50 11.26 13.63
C ALA A 296 -2.13 10.69 14.00
N THR A 297 -1.21 10.59 13.03
CA THR A 297 0.13 10.00 13.22
C THR A 297 1.27 11.01 13.06
N GLY A 298 0.95 12.27 12.73
CA GLY A 298 1.96 13.28 12.42
C GLY A 298 2.83 12.87 11.24
N GLY A 299 2.23 12.29 10.21
CA GLY A 299 2.96 11.77 9.04
C GLY A 299 3.59 12.87 8.18
N SER A 300 4.41 12.43 7.22
CA SER A 300 5.21 13.30 6.36
C SER A 300 4.36 14.33 5.60
N THR A 301 4.76 15.60 5.65
CA THR A 301 4.11 16.69 4.91
C THR A 301 4.11 16.48 3.40
N ASN A 302 4.98 15.63 2.85
CA ASN A 302 4.93 15.23 1.44
C ASN A 302 3.55 14.66 1.04
N HIS A 303 2.79 14.10 1.99
CA HIS A 303 1.44 13.61 1.72
C HIS A 303 0.43 14.70 1.39
N THR A 304 0.69 15.97 1.72
CA THR A 304 -0.17 17.08 1.26
C THR A 304 -0.04 17.30 -0.25
N MET A 305 1.00 16.75 -0.90
CA MET A 305 1.14 16.67 -2.35
C MET A 305 0.72 15.31 -2.90
N HIS A 306 1.09 14.21 -2.22
CA HIS A 306 0.81 12.86 -2.70
C HIS A 306 -0.68 12.51 -2.66
N LEU A 307 -1.39 12.80 -1.57
CA LEU A 307 -2.82 12.53 -1.47
C LEU A 307 -3.62 13.35 -2.48
N VAL A 308 -3.22 14.60 -2.75
CA VAL A 308 -3.85 15.44 -3.78
C VAL A 308 -3.69 14.79 -5.16
N ALA A 309 -2.48 14.31 -5.50
CA ALA A 309 -2.21 13.65 -6.78
C ALA A 309 -2.96 12.31 -6.91
N MET A 310 -2.95 11.48 -5.85
CA MET A 310 -3.67 10.21 -5.81
C MET A 310 -5.18 10.42 -5.95
N ALA A 311 -5.77 11.31 -5.15
CA ALA A 311 -7.20 11.65 -5.22
C ALA A 311 -7.59 12.15 -6.62
N ARG A 312 -6.74 13.01 -7.22
CA ARG A 312 -6.99 13.53 -8.58
C ARG A 312 -7.02 12.42 -9.62
N ALA A 313 -6.19 11.38 -9.50
CA ALA A 313 -6.21 10.21 -10.39
C ALA A 313 -7.53 9.43 -10.32
N ALA A 314 -8.28 9.54 -9.21
CA ALA A 314 -9.62 8.98 -9.02
C ALA A 314 -10.77 9.96 -9.37
N GLY A 315 -10.45 11.13 -9.93
CA GLY A 315 -11.43 12.20 -10.17
C GLY A 315 -11.90 12.93 -8.91
N ILE A 316 -11.21 12.76 -7.77
CA ILE A 316 -11.54 13.39 -6.49
C ILE A 316 -10.68 14.64 -6.30
N LEU A 317 -11.30 15.72 -5.84
CA LEU A 317 -10.69 17.02 -5.66
C LEU A 317 -10.63 17.38 -4.17
N ILE A 318 -9.43 17.28 -3.60
CA ILE A 318 -9.09 17.78 -2.27
C ILE A 318 -8.11 18.96 -2.40
N ASN A 319 -8.12 19.87 -1.44
CA ASN A 319 -7.18 20.98 -1.34
C ASN A 319 -6.68 21.14 0.10
N TRP A 320 -5.73 22.03 0.34
CA TRP A 320 -5.14 22.21 1.68
C TRP A 320 -6.12 22.72 2.74
N ASP A 321 -7.23 23.39 2.36
CA ASP A 321 -8.28 23.76 3.31
C ASP A 321 -8.94 22.52 3.93
N ASP A 322 -9.07 21.44 3.16
CA ASP A 322 -9.60 20.17 3.68
C ASP A 322 -8.65 19.55 4.72
N PHE A 323 -7.34 19.63 4.49
CA PHE A 323 -6.34 19.18 5.47
C PHE A 323 -6.37 20.06 6.72
N SER A 324 -6.44 21.38 6.54
CA SER A 324 -6.49 22.35 7.64
C SER A 324 -7.72 22.11 8.51
N ASP A 325 -8.91 22.05 7.92
CA ASP A 325 -10.16 21.83 8.66
C ASP A 325 -10.17 20.48 9.39
N LEU A 326 -9.64 19.41 8.78
CA LEU A 326 -9.53 18.11 9.44
C LEU A 326 -8.48 18.14 10.57
N SER A 327 -7.41 18.92 10.44
CA SER A 327 -6.36 19.02 11.47
C SER A 327 -6.85 19.63 12.78
N GLU A 328 -7.88 20.47 12.73
CA GLU A 328 -8.51 21.07 13.92
C GLU A 328 -9.28 20.04 14.77
N ILE A 329 -9.72 18.93 14.17
CA ILE A 329 -10.56 17.92 14.84
C ILE A 329 -9.87 16.57 15.06
N VAL A 330 -8.81 16.28 14.31
CA VAL A 330 -8.08 15.00 14.41
C VAL A 330 -6.94 15.12 15.43
N PRO A 331 -6.98 14.40 16.57
CA PRO A 331 -5.92 14.45 17.56
C PRO A 331 -4.67 13.71 17.07
N LEU A 332 -3.49 14.20 17.47
CA LEU A 332 -2.24 13.47 17.28
C LEU A 332 -2.17 12.30 18.28
N MET A 333 -2.36 11.08 17.78
CA MET A 333 -2.44 9.84 18.56
C MET A 333 -1.12 9.06 18.63
N ALA A 334 -0.22 9.22 17.65
CA ALA A 334 1.08 8.55 17.62
C ALA A 334 2.23 9.55 17.43
N ARG A 335 3.19 9.55 18.36
CA ARG A 335 4.42 10.37 18.29
C ARG A 335 5.62 9.49 17.99
N LEU A 336 5.90 9.31 16.71
CA LEU A 336 6.99 8.50 16.20
C LEU A 336 8.14 9.40 15.74
N TYR A 337 9.38 8.94 15.89
CA TYR A 337 10.57 9.66 15.42
C TYR A 337 10.40 10.01 13.93
N PRO A 338 10.50 11.29 13.54
CA PRO A 338 11.17 12.38 14.26
C PRO A 338 10.34 13.15 15.31
N ASN A 339 9.02 12.98 15.38
CA ASN A 339 8.12 13.71 16.29
C ASN A 339 8.11 13.16 17.73
N GLY A 340 8.73 12.01 17.97
CA GLY A 340 8.86 11.38 19.28
C GLY A 340 10.06 10.44 19.35
N PRO A 341 10.32 9.80 20.50
CA PRO A 341 11.48 8.92 20.67
C PRO A 341 11.28 7.50 20.10
N ALA A 342 10.03 7.06 19.96
CA ALA A 342 9.66 5.73 19.50
C ALA A 342 9.76 5.61 17.98
N ASP A 343 10.16 4.45 17.46
CA ASP A 343 10.13 4.15 16.01
C ASP A 343 8.89 3.32 15.63
N ILE A 344 8.79 2.94 14.35
CA ILE A 344 7.62 2.20 13.84
C ILE A 344 7.45 0.81 14.48
N ASN A 345 8.52 0.21 15.00
CA ASN A 345 8.46 -1.10 15.63
C ASN A 345 7.87 -0.99 17.03
N HIS A 346 8.21 0.07 17.77
CA HIS A 346 7.54 0.40 19.03
C HIS A 346 6.05 0.71 18.83
N PHE A 347 5.69 1.41 17.75
CA PHE A 347 4.30 1.63 17.37
C PHE A 347 3.56 0.31 17.13
N GLN A 348 4.15 -0.58 16.32
CA GLN A 348 3.57 -1.88 16.03
C GLN A 348 3.41 -2.71 17.32
N ALA A 349 4.42 -2.72 18.19
CA ALA A 349 4.35 -3.42 19.48
C ALA A 349 3.23 -2.89 20.39
N ALA A 350 2.95 -1.58 20.36
CA ALA A 350 1.88 -0.91 21.12
C ALA A 350 0.45 -1.19 20.59
N GLY A 351 0.30 -2.01 19.55
CA GLY A 351 -0.99 -2.36 18.95
C GLY A 351 -1.18 -1.83 17.52
N GLY A 352 -0.20 -1.08 17.01
CA GLY A 352 -0.08 -0.75 15.60
C GLY A 352 -1.30 -0.07 14.96
N VAL A 353 -1.44 -0.31 13.65
CA VAL A 353 -2.57 0.18 12.86
C VAL A 353 -3.92 -0.26 13.45
N PRO A 354 -4.11 -1.52 13.89
CA PRO A 354 -5.40 -1.96 14.40
C PRO A 354 -5.89 -1.21 15.64
N ALA A 355 -4.99 -0.93 16.58
CA ALA A 355 -5.34 -0.13 17.75
C ALA A 355 -5.72 1.31 17.35
N LEU A 356 -4.91 1.95 16.52
CA LEU A 356 -5.17 3.33 16.07
C LEU A 356 -6.51 3.44 15.31
N MET A 357 -6.79 2.50 14.41
CA MET A 357 -8.02 2.52 13.62
C MET A 357 -9.26 2.35 14.50
N ARG A 358 -9.19 1.46 15.50
CA ARG A 358 -10.27 1.27 16.48
C ARG A 358 -10.56 2.57 17.25
N GLU A 359 -9.54 3.24 17.77
CA GLU A 359 -9.73 4.47 18.54
C GLU A 359 -10.35 5.59 17.68
N LEU A 360 -9.90 5.74 16.44
CA LEU A 360 -10.44 6.75 15.51
C LEU A 360 -11.87 6.43 15.05
N LEU A 361 -12.21 5.15 14.84
CA LEU A 361 -13.59 4.72 14.58
C LEU A 361 -14.50 5.02 15.77
N ASN A 362 -14.07 4.68 16.99
CA ASN A 362 -14.81 4.95 18.22
C ASN A 362 -15.03 6.46 18.45
N ALA A 363 -14.04 7.29 18.10
CA ALA A 363 -14.15 8.74 18.13
C ALA A 363 -15.05 9.32 17.02
N GLY A 364 -15.52 8.49 16.08
CA GLY A 364 -16.31 8.92 14.93
C GLY A 364 -15.51 9.80 13.96
N LEU A 365 -14.19 9.60 13.91
CA LEU A 365 -13.24 10.34 13.06
C LEU A 365 -12.87 9.56 11.78
N LEU A 366 -13.51 8.43 11.51
CA LEU A 366 -13.34 7.67 10.28
C LEU A 366 -14.72 7.31 9.72
N HIS A 367 -14.81 7.28 8.40
CA HIS A 367 -15.94 6.70 7.68
C HIS A 367 -15.82 5.18 7.69
N GLU A 368 -16.69 4.51 8.45
CA GLU A 368 -16.82 3.04 8.44
C GLU A 368 -17.49 2.54 7.16
N ASP A 369 -18.36 3.34 6.54
CA ASP A 369 -19.19 2.94 5.40
C ASP A 369 -18.46 3.08 4.06
N VAL A 370 -17.33 2.37 3.95
CA VAL A 370 -16.44 2.36 2.78
C VAL A 370 -16.13 0.93 2.32
N ASN A 371 -15.77 0.78 1.05
CA ASN A 371 -15.25 -0.49 0.53
C ASN A 371 -13.73 -0.57 0.75
N THR A 372 -13.24 -1.79 1.02
CA THR A 372 -11.81 -2.08 1.16
C THR A 372 -11.46 -3.37 0.45
N VAL A 373 -10.16 -3.67 0.33
CA VAL A 373 -9.71 -4.98 -0.17
C VAL A 373 -10.15 -6.12 0.75
N ALA A 374 -10.51 -5.86 2.01
CA ALA A 374 -11.05 -6.85 2.95
C ALA A 374 -12.59 -6.83 3.03
N GLY A 375 -13.27 -6.21 2.05
CA GLY A 375 -14.73 -6.08 2.00
C GLY A 375 -15.24 -4.75 2.56
N PHE A 376 -16.55 -4.62 2.69
CA PHE A 376 -17.19 -3.41 3.21
C PHE A 376 -16.91 -3.24 4.71
N GLY A 377 -16.55 -2.02 5.14
CA GLY A 377 -16.24 -1.70 6.54
C GLY A 377 -14.74 -1.58 6.86
N LEU A 378 -14.39 -0.70 7.81
CA LEU A 378 -13.05 -0.64 8.42
C LEU A 378 -12.95 -1.46 9.72
N SER A 379 -14.06 -1.97 10.25
CA SER A 379 -14.06 -2.81 11.45
C SER A 379 -13.08 -3.99 11.39
N ARG A 380 -12.89 -4.63 10.22
CA ARG A 380 -11.89 -5.71 10.03
C ARG A 380 -10.44 -5.26 10.23
N TYR A 381 -10.17 -3.98 10.00
CA TYR A 381 -8.85 -3.38 10.21
C TYR A 381 -8.57 -3.08 11.68
N THR A 382 -9.52 -3.28 12.58
CA THR A 382 -9.30 -3.22 14.05
C THR A 382 -8.74 -4.52 14.64
N PHE A 383 -8.53 -5.53 13.81
CA PHE A 383 -7.98 -6.83 14.18
C PHE A 383 -6.54 -7.00 13.70
N GLU A 384 -5.76 -7.77 14.43
CA GLU A 384 -4.39 -8.13 14.07
C GLU A 384 -4.37 -9.45 13.28
N PRO A 385 -3.58 -9.53 12.19
CA PRO A 385 -3.42 -10.79 11.47
C PRO A 385 -2.56 -11.77 12.27
N TRP A 386 -2.89 -13.05 12.17
CA TRP A 386 -2.11 -14.15 12.71
C TRP A 386 -1.99 -15.27 11.69
N ALA A 387 -0.95 -16.09 11.84
CA ALA A 387 -0.73 -17.27 11.01
C ALA A 387 -0.42 -18.49 11.90
N GLU A 388 -1.19 -19.57 11.73
CA GLU A 388 -0.79 -20.93 12.12
C GLU A 388 -0.48 -21.75 10.86
N GLN A 389 0.21 -22.88 11.03
CA GLN A 389 0.87 -23.72 10.01
C GLN A 389 0.13 -23.91 8.66
N ARG A 390 -1.19 -23.69 8.55
CA ARG A 390 -1.97 -23.72 7.28
C ARG A 390 -3.06 -22.65 7.16
N ARG A 391 -3.17 -21.69 8.08
CA ARG A 391 -4.27 -20.70 8.11
C ARG A 391 -3.75 -19.32 8.45
N THR A 392 -4.18 -18.34 7.67
CA THR A 392 -4.09 -16.91 7.98
C THR A 392 -5.47 -16.41 8.38
N GLY A 393 -5.55 -15.65 9.47
CA GLY A 393 -6.80 -15.08 9.94
C GLY A 393 -6.57 -13.76 10.66
N LEU A 394 -7.65 -13.17 11.16
CA LEU A 394 -7.65 -11.96 11.98
C LEU A 394 -8.07 -12.30 13.42
N ALA A 395 -7.43 -11.70 14.41
CA ALA A 395 -7.75 -11.87 15.84
C ALA A 395 -7.67 -10.54 16.60
N ARG A 396 -8.40 -10.42 17.72
CA ARG A 396 -8.25 -9.30 18.65
C ARG A 396 -7.15 -9.59 19.66
N ARG A 397 -6.30 -8.60 19.93
CA ARG A 397 -5.32 -8.68 21.02
C ARG A 397 -6.01 -8.37 22.37
N GLY A 398 -5.95 -9.30 23.33
CA GLY A 398 -6.23 -9.02 24.74
C GLY A 398 -7.70 -8.82 25.18
N GLY A 399 -8.67 -9.48 24.57
CA GLY A 399 -10.05 -9.48 25.07
C GLY A 399 -10.80 -10.76 24.71
N GLU A 400 -11.16 -11.56 25.71
CA GLU A 400 -12.14 -12.64 25.56
C GLU A 400 -13.51 -12.02 25.25
N ILE A 401 -14.03 -12.29 24.05
CA ILE A 401 -15.46 -12.32 23.83
C ILE A 401 -15.82 -13.81 23.80
N PRO A 402 -16.55 -14.34 24.79
CA PRO A 402 -17.00 -15.74 24.74
C PRO A 402 -17.82 -15.95 23.47
N GLY A 403 -17.30 -16.74 22.51
CA GLY A 403 -18.08 -17.25 21.38
C GLY A 403 -17.90 -16.60 20.00
N GLN A 404 -16.90 -15.73 19.76
CA GLN A 404 -16.56 -15.29 18.39
C GLN A 404 -15.09 -15.56 18.06
N GLN A 405 -14.78 -16.82 17.70
CA GLN A 405 -13.79 -17.03 16.65
C GLN A 405 -14.37 -16.38 15.39
N CYS A 406 -13.83 -15.22 14.99
CA CYS A 406 -14.07 -14.71 13.64
C CYS A 406 -13.31 -15.69 12.73
N ASP A 407 -14.01 -16.67 12.13
CA ASP A 407 -13.51 -17.47 11.00
C ASP A 407 -13.41 -16.56 9.75
N CYS A 408 -12.65 -15.48 9.92
CA CYS A 408 -12.48 -14.41 8.97
C CYS A 408 -11.22 -14.78 8.19
N HIS A 409 -11.38 -15.75 7.28
CA HIS A 409 -10.37 -16.11 6.31
C HIS A 409 -10.05 -14.88 5.45
N LEU A 410 -8.82 -14.38 5.58
CA LEU A 410 -8.23 -13.35 4.72
C LEU A 410 -7.98 -13.88 3.30
#